data_AF-A5D2X6-F1
#
_entry.id   AF-A5D2X6-F1
#
_cell.length_a   1.000
_cell.length_b   1.000
_cell.length_c   1.000
_cell.angle_alpha   90.00
_cell.angle_beta   90.00
_cell.angle_gamma   90.00
#
_symmetry.space_group_name_H-M   'P 1'
#
loop_
_entity.id
_entity.type
_entity.pdbx_description
1 polymer ?
#
loop_
_entity_poly.entity_id
_entity_poly.type
_entity_poly.pdbx_seq_one_letter_code
_entity_poly.pdbx_strand_id
1 'polypeptide(L)'
;MQSKPLTKLLEELEQELMRLGYTEGSLKFYRRRWKMLLDFAKSRGENYFSEQLGIDFVEKHFNILEKDFDKTLSQKDTQELRVIRMVGDFQLHHSVLRRYYKCLYPL
;
A
#
# COMPACT_ATOMS: atom_id res chain seq x y z
N MET A 1 9.36 -0.48 18.49
CA MET A 1 7.93 -0.71 18.23
C MET A 1 7.71 -2.19 18.06
N GLN A 2 6.67 -2.77 18.69
CA GLN A 2 6.34 -4.17 18.45
C GLN A 2 5.70 -4.31 17.07
N SER A 3 6.22 -5.25 16.28
CA SER A 3 5.69 -5.60 14.96
C SER A 3 4.33 -6.29 15.15
N LYS A 4 3.25 -5.69 14.62
CA LYS A 4 1.92 -6.31 14.63
C LYS A 4 1.80 -7.29 13.45
N PRO A 5 1.09 -8.41 13.60
CA PRO A 5 0.80 -9.30 12.48
C PRO A 5 0.23 -8.51 11.29
N LEU A 6 0.66 -8.86 10.08
CA LEU A 6 0.28 -8.16 8.85
C LEU A 6 -1.25 -8.04 8.71
N THR A 7 -2.01 -9.06 9.12
CA THR A 7 -3.48 -9.03 9.14
C THR A 7 -4.01 -7.91 10.02
N LYS A 8 -3.51 -7.77 11.25
CA LYS A 8 -3.91 -6.71 12.18
C LYS A 8 -3.47 -5.33 11.73
N LEU A 9 -2.28 -5.21 11.16
CA LEU A 9 -1.80 -3.97 10.57
C LEU A 9 -2.75 -3.48 9.46
N LEU A 10 -3.17 -4.38 8.57
CA LEU A 10 -4.06 -4.03 7.46
C LEU A 10 -5.49 -3.72 7.93
N GLU A 11 -6.01 -4.43 8.94
CA GLU A 11 -7.29 -4.11 9.58
C GLU A 11 -7.30 -2.70 10.16
N GLU A 12 -6.27 -2.33 10.92
CA GLU A 12 -6.13 -0.99 11.51
C GLU A 12 -5.94 0.10 10.45
N LEU A 13 -5.16 -0.19 9.40
CA LEU A 13 -4.98 0.71 8.28
C LEU A 13 -6.31 0.97 7.56
N GLU A 14 -7.14 -0.06 7.37
CA GLU A 14 -8.47 0.11 6.78
C GLU A 14 -9.34 1.08 7.59
N GLN A 15 -9.36 0.91 8.92
CA GLN A 15 -10.11 1.80 9.82
C GLN A 15 -9.60 3.24 9.72
N GLU A 16 -8.28 3.42 9.63
CA GLU A 16 -7.68 4.74 9.43
C GLU A 16 -8.10 5.36 8.09
N LEU A 17 -8.13 4.58 7.00
CA LEU A 17 -8.62 5.07 5.71
C LEU A 17 -10.10 5.47 5.75
N MET A 18 -10.93 4.70 6.47
CA MET A 18 -12.33 5.05 6.71
C MET A 18 -12.45 6.35 7.50
N ARG A 19 -11.67 6.52 8.57
CA ARG A 19 -11.61 7.76 9.37
C ARG A 19 -11.20 8.98 8.55
N LEU A 20 -10.30 8.79 7.59
CA LEU A 20 -9.84 9.83 6.65
C LEU A 20 -10.82 10.12 5.50
N GLY A 21 -11.97 9.44 5.45
CA GLY A 21 -13.03 9.68 4.48
C GLY A 21 -12.72 9.12 3.09
N TYR A 22 -11.95 8.03 3.00
CA TYR A 22 -11.78 7.32 1.73
C TYR A 22 -13.13 6.74 1.28
N THR A 23 -13.40 6.83 -0.03
CA THR A 23 -14.65 6.29 -0.60
C THR A 23 -14.64 4.78 -0.61
N GLU A 24 -15.81 4.15 -0.59
CA GLU A 24 -15.94 2.70 -0.67
C GLU A 24 -15.26 2.11 -1.93
N GLY A 25 -15.34 2.82 -3.05
CA GLY A 25 -14.62 2.44 -4.28
C GLY A 25 -13.10 2.40 -4.09
N SER A 26 -12.54 3.36 -3.35
CA SER A 26 -11.12 3.39 -3.00
C SER A 26 -10.77 2.25 -2.05
N LEU A 27 -11.56 2.05 -0.99
CA LEU A 27 -11.35 0.96 -0.03
C LEU A 27 -11.38 -0.42 -0.71
N LYS A 28 -12.31 -0.64 -1.64
CA LYS A 28 -12.39 -1.88 -2.42
C LYS A 28 -11.12 -2.14 -3.24
N PHE A 29 -10.49 -1.10 -3.77
CA PHE A 29 -9.19 -1.21 -4.44
C PHE A 29 -8.10 -1.66 -3.45
N TYR A 30 -7.95 -0.98 -2.31
CA TYR A 30 -6.94 -1.34 -1.29
C TYR A 30 -7.16 -2.76 -0.76
N ARG A 31 -8.38 -3.14 -0.38
CA ARG A 31 -8.71 -4.48 0.11
C ARG A 31 -8.29 -5.59 -0.86
N ARG A 32 -8.50 -5.39 -2.16
CA ARG A 32 -8.07 -6.35 -3.19
C ARG A 32 -6.55 -6.53 -3.21
N ARG A 33 -5.80 -5.43 -3.12
CA ARG A 33 -4.32 -5.48 -3.11
C ARG A 33 -3.77 -6.05 -1.82
N TRP A 34 -4.37 -5.69 -0.69
CA TRP A 34 -4.03 -6.24 0.61
C TRP A 34 -4.30 -7.73 0.71
N LYS A 35 -5.37 -8.23 0.09
CA LYS A 35 -5.60 -9.68 -0.03
C LYS A 35 -4.46 -10.37 -0.80
N MET A 36 -4.06 -9.82 -1.95
CA MET A 36 -2.93 -10.36 -2.71
C MET A 36 -1.63 -10.34 -1.89
N LEU A 37 -1.38 -9.26 -1.15
CA LEU A 37 -0.22 -9.13 -0.25
C LEU A 37 -0.24 -10.19 0.86
N LEU A 38 -1.40 -10.42 1.49
CA LEU A 38 -1.57 -11.45 2.52
C LEU A 38 -1.32 -12.85 1.98
N ASP A 39 -1.88 -13.17 0.82
CA ASP A 39 -1.68 -14.47 0.17
C ASP A 39 -0.20 -14.66 -0.22
N PHE A 40 0.47 -13.61 -0.70
CA PHE A 40 1.89 -13.62 -1.00
C PHE A 40 2.76 -13.83 0.25
N ALA A 41 2.49 -13.08 1.32
CA ALA A 41 3.20 -13.21 2.59
C ALA A 41 3.04 -14.63 3.17
N LYS A 42 1.81 -15.15 3.15
CA LYS A 42 1.49 -16.52 3.58
C LYS A 42 2.26 -17.57 2.78
N SER A 43 2.39 -17.39 1.46
CA SER A 43 3.15 -18.31 0.61
C SER A 43 4.66 -18.36 0.95
N ARG A 44 5.17 -17.33 1.65
CA ARG A 44 6.56 -17.23 2.12
C ARG A 44 6.73 -17.54 3.61
N GLY A 45 5.64 -17.84 4.32
CA GLY A 45 5.67 -18.00 5.78
C GLY A 45 5.93 -16.69 6.54
N GLU A 46 5.71 -15.54 5.91
CA GLU A 46 5.93 -14.23 6.52
C GLU A 46 4.65 -13.71 7.18
N ASN A 47 4.69 -13.51 8.50
CA ASN A 47 3.53 -13.08 9.30
C ASN A 47 3.48 -11.57 9.54
N TYR A 48 4.55 -10.85 9.22
CA TYR A 48 4.75 -9.44 9.52
C TYR A 48 5.14 -8.68 8.26
N PHE A 49 4.79 -7.39 8.20
CA PHE A 49 5.21 -6.57 7.07
C PHE A 49 6.69 -6.17 7.21
N SER A 50 7.46 -6.37 6.14
CA SER A 50 8.80 -5.81 5.98
C SER A 50 8.87 -5.02 4.67
N GLU A 51 9.80 -4.07 4.57
CA GLU A 51 10.02 -3.37 3.31
C GLU A 51 10.38 -4.33 2.17
N GLN A 52 11.22 -5.35 2.46
CA GLN A 52 11.59 -6.37 1.49
C GLN A 52 10.39 -7.16 0.99
N LEU A 53 9.47 -7.58 1.88
CA LEU A 53 8.22 -8.24 1.49
C LEU A 53 7.41 -7.36 0.53
N GLY A 54 7.34 -6.06 0.81
CA GLY A 54 6.67 -5.07 -0.04
C GLY A 54 7.31 -4.94 -1.42
N ILE A 55 8.64 -4.82 -1.49
CA ILE A 55 9.41 -4.73 -2.74
C ILE A 55 9.21 -6.00 -3.57
N ASP A 56 9.39 -7.18 -2.95
CA ASP A 56 9.28 -8.46 -3.63
C ASP A 56 7.85 -8.69 -4.15
N PHE A 57 6.83 -8.27 -3.39
CA PHE A 57 5.44 -8.34 -3.82
C PHE A 57 5.18 -7.50 -5.07
N VAL A 58 5.62 -6.24 -5.03
CA VAL A 58 5.42 -5.31 -6.14
C VAL A 58 6.11 -5.82 -7.39
N GLU A 59 7.33 -6.29 -7.25
CA GLU A 59 8.10 -6.78 -8.38
C GLU A 59 7.47 -8.02 -8.99
N LYS A 60 7.14 -9.02 -8.16
CA LYS A 60 6.54 -10.26 -8.63
C LYS A 60 5.20 -10.06 -9.35
N HIS A 61 4.38 -9.11 -8.91
CA HIS A 61 3.01 -8.95 -9.42
C HIS A 61 2.83 -7.84 -10.44
N PHE A 62 3.73 -6.84 -10.49
CA PHE A 62 3.56 -5.66 -11.34
C PHE A 62 4.80 -5.27 -12.14
N ASN A 63 5.95 -5.93 -11.90
CA ASN A 63 7.21 -5.71 -12.62
C ASN A 63 7.58 -4.23 -12.66
N ILE A 64 7.69 -3.61 -11.48
CA ILE A 64 7.81 -2.15 -11.33
C ILE A 64 9.27 -1.73 -11.33
N LEU A 65 10.20 -2.53 -10.80
CA LEU A 65 11.61 -2.14 -10.71
C LEU A 65 12.21 -1.93 -12.10
N GLU A 66 11.89 -2.81 -13.05
CA GLU A 66 12.29 -2.66 -14.45
C GLU A 66 11.73 -1.36 -15.06
N LYS A 67 10.45 -1.08 -14.84
CA LYS A 67 9.81 0.15 -15.35
C LYS A 67 10.33 1.43 -14.69
N ASP A 68 10.71 1.37 -13.42
CA ASP A 68 11.28 2.51 -12.69
C ASP A 68 12.68 2.82 -13.21
N PHE A 69 13.49 1.78 -13.45
CA PHE A 69 14.79 1.92 -14.10
C PHE A 69 14.66 2.56 -15.49
N ASP A 70 13.68 2.13 -16.28
CA ASP A 70 13.38 2.66 -17.60
C ASP A 70 12.68 4.03 -17.58
N LYS A 71 12.33 4.55 -16.38
CA LYS A 71 11.55 5.79 -16.18
C LYS A 71 10.20 5.80 -16.91
N THR A 72 9.57 4.63 -17.03
CA THR A 72 8.30 4.42 -17.74
C THR A 72 7.10 4.17 -16.81
N LEU A 73 7.22 4.50 -15.53
CA LEU A 73 6.15 4.29 -14.55
C LEU A 73 4.85 5.00 -14.94
N SER A 74 3.80 4.22 -15.13
CA SER A 74 2.47 4.76 -15.37
C SER A 74 1.82 5.24 -14.06
N GLN A 75 0.71 5.99 -14.19
CA GLN A 75 -0.11 6.34 -13.03
C GLN A 75 -0.62 5.10 -12.28
N LYS A 76 -0.90 4.02 -13.01
CA LYS A 76 -1.33 2.74 -12.42
C LYS A 76 -0.20 2.13 -11.59
N ASP A 77 1.02 2.07 -12.12
CA ASP A 77 2.19 1.55 -11.39
C ASP A 77 2.46 2.38 -10.11
N THR A 78 2.30 3.70 -10.22
CA THR A 78 2.41 4.62 -9.06
C THR A 78 1.35 4.33 -7.99
N GLN A 79 0.12 3.97 -8.38
CA GLN A 79 -0.92 3.57 -7.43
C GLN A 79 -0.55 2.26 -6.72
N GLU A 80 0.08 1.31 -7.41
CA GLU A 80 0.50 0.05 -6.78
C GLU A 80 1.62 0.24 -5.77
N LEU A 81 2.62 1.05 -6.09
CA LEU A 81 3.66 1.44 -5.14
C LEU A 81 3.07 2.13 -3.92
N ARG A 82 2.06 2.98 -4.13
CA ARG A 82 1.38 3.68 -3.03
C ARG A 82 0.71 2.73 -2.05
N VAL A 83 0.14 1.62 -2.52
CA VAL A 83 -0.48 0.62 -1.63
C VAL A 83 0.55 0.09 -0.63
N ILE A 84 1.73 -0.30 -1.10
CA ILE A 84 2.76 -0.90 -0.25
C ILE A 84 3.44 0.14 0.63
N ARG A 85 3.74 1.32 0.07
CA ARG A 85 4.29 2.43 0.85
C ARG A 85 3.38 2.82 2.00
N MET A 86 2.06 2.85 1.79
CA MET A 86 1.10 3.17 2.83
C MET A 86 1.09 2.16 3.98
N VAL A 87 1.31 0.87 3.70
CA VAL A 87 1.43 -0.16 4.74
C VAL A 87 2.69 0.07 5.58
N GLY A 88 3.82 0.36 4.93
CA GLY A 88 5.09 0.68 5.61
C GLY A 88 5.00 1.96 6.45
N ASP A 89 4.49 3.05 5.87
CA ASP A 89 4.30 4.33 6.56
C ASP A 89 3.40 4.16 7.79
N PHE A 90 2.30 3.41 7.66
CA PHE A 90 1.39 3.15 8.76
C PHE A 90 2.01 2.26 9.84
N GLN A 91 2.81 1.25 9.47
CA GLN A 91 3.54 0.43 10.43
C GLN A 91 4.51 1.27 11.29
N LEU A 92 5.19 2.25 10.68
CA LEU A 92 6.19 3.09 11.36
C LEU A 92 5.57 4.25 12.15
N HIS A 93 4.51 4.86 11.63
CA HIS A 93 4.00 6.14 12.15
C HIS A 93 2.54 6.08 12.63
N HIS A 94 1.84 4.96 12.44
CA HIS A 94 0.42 4.79 12.76
C HIS A 94 -0.46 5.92 12.19
N SER A 95 -0.06 6.48 11.04
CA SER A 95 -0.77 7.58 10.38
C SER A 95 -0.62 7.46 8.87
N VAL A 96 -1.67 7.86 8.15
CA VAL A 96 -1.67 7.92 6.68
C VAL A 96 -1.67 9.37 6.22
N LEU A 97 -0.61 9.76 5.50
CA LEU A 97 -0.53 11.09 4.94
C LEU A 97 -1.40 11.20 3.68
N ARG A 98 -2.54 11.88 3.82
CA ARG A 98 -3.34 12.29 2.67
C ARG A 98 -2.66 13.48 1.99
N ARG A 99 -1.89 13.23 0.92
CA ARG A 99 -1.44 14.31 0.03
C ARG A 99 -2.65 14.92 -0.69
N TYR A 100 -3.24 15.96 -0.11
CA TYR A 100 -4.21 16.80 -0.77
C TYR A 100 -3.47 17.71 -1.76
N TYR A 101 -3.37 17.29 -3.02
CA TYR A 101 -3.18 18.23 -4.12
C TYR A 101 -4.56 18.51 -4.72
N LYS A 102 -5.46 19.15 -3.97
CA LYS A 102 -6.44 20.00 -4.65
C LYS A 102 -5.68 21.28 -4.95
N CYS A 103 -5.26 21.47 -6.21
CA CYS A 103 -5.15 22.83 -6.73
C CYS A 103 -6.55 23.44 -6.62
N LEU A 104 -6.80 24.13 -5.52
CA LEU A 104 -7.91 25.07 -5.40
C LEU A 104 -7.50 26.31 -6.17
N TYR A 105 -7.54 26.28 -7.51
CA TYR A 105 -7.86 27.42 -8.38
C TYR A 105 -8.19 26.88 -9.78
N PRO A 106 -9.41 27.11 -10.31
CA PRO A 106 -9.69 26.94 -11.74
C PRO A 106 -9.02 28.08 -12.51
N LEU A 107 -8.48 27.79 -13.71
CA LEU A 107 -8.22 28.81 -14.73
C LEU A 107 -9.53 29.13 -15.47
#